data_AF-A0A398CS97-F1
#
_entry.id   AF-A0A398CS97-F1
#
_cell.length_a   1.000
_cell.length_b   1.000
_cell.length_c   1.000
_cell.angle_alpha   90.00
_cell.angle_beta   90.00
_cell.angle_gamma   90.00
#
_symmetry.space_group_name_H-M   'P 1'
#
loop_
_entity.id
_entity.type
_entity.pdbx_description
1 polymer ?
#
loop_
_entity_poly.entity_id
_entity_poly.type
_entity_poly.pdbx_seq_one_letter_code
_entity_poly.pdbx_strand_id
1 'polypeptide(L)'
;MFVQRSSVERFLKSQYEAGKLAREVVLTTEREDPITEMKYTVRYDIQFASPVLSFIAGRSGFATLTMPINEGSFARIIMADVEKRTIPIPGGRYSVQAIVPLAAIKGDTGEVIEHDNVVTFSDGNPHDNHIIVHFNSEK
;
A
#
# COMPACT_ATOMS: atom_id res chain seq x y z
N MET A 1 -21.52 13.14 9.26
CA MET A 1 -20.21 13.55 9.79
C MET A 1 -19.21 13.43 8.66
N PHE A 2 -18.77 14.55 8.09
CA PHE A 2 -17.78 14.54 7.01
C PHE A 2 -16.40 14.41 7.64
N VAL A 3 -15.75 13.25 7.47
CA VAL A 3 -14.32 13.14 7.79
C VAL A 3 -13.60 14.08 6.83
N GLN A 4 -13.07 15.17 7.36
CA GLN A 4 -12.29 16.14 6.58
C GLN A 4 -11.16 15.36 5.91
N ARG A 5 -11.12 15.38 4.57
CA ARG A 5 -10.10 14.72 3.72
C ARG A 5 -8.68 14.94 4.25
N SER A 6 -8.44 16.13 4.79
CA SER A 6 -7.18 16.57 5.41
C SER A 6 -6.79 15.84 6.71
N SER A 7 -7.72 15.22 7.45
CA SER A 7 -7.38 14.46 8.68
C SER A 7 -6.81 13.09 8.35
N VAL A 8 -7.44 12.37 7.41
CA VAL A 8 -6.99 11.04 6.97
C VAL A 8 -5.67 11.13 6.23
N GLU A 9 -5.51 12.11 5.35
CA GLU A 9 -4.25 12.34 4.63
C GLU A 9 -3.09 12.67 5.60
N ARG A 10 -3.35 13.48 6.64
CA ARG A 10 -2.36 13.76 7.68
C ARG A 10 -2.01 12.52 8.50
N PHE A 11 -2.98 11.69 8.84
CA PHE A 11 -2.75 10.43 9.54
C PHE A 11 -1.91 9.46 8.69
N LEU A 12 -2.28 9.24 7.42
CA LEU A 12 -1.52 8.35 6.54
C LEU A 12 -0.08 8.82 6.34
N LYS A 13 0.10 10.14 6.16
CA LYS A 13 1.42 10.74 6.09
C LYS A 13 2.21 10.54 7.39
N SER A 14 1.61 10.73 8.56
CA SER A 14 2.31 10.54 9.83
C SER A 14 2.71 9.08 10.08
N GLN A 15 1.85 8.13 9.72
CA GLN A 15 2.19 6.70 9.79
C GLN A 15 3.28 6.31 8.79
N TYR A 16 3.23 6.89 7.59
CA TYR A 16 4.28 6.72 6.59
C TYR A 16 5.63 7.23 7.10
N GLU A 17 5.66 8.45 7.65
CA GLU A 17 6.85 9.08 8.23
C GLU A 17 7.37 8.36 9.47
N ALA A 18 6.49 7.74 10.26
CA ALA A 18 6.84 6.88 11.39
C ALA A 18 7.36 5.49 10.97
N GLY A 19 7.43 5.19 9.67
CA GLY A 19 7.92 3.90 9.15
C GLY A 19 6.97 2.73 9.41
N LYS A 20 5.69 3.02 9.67
CA LYS A 20 4.66 2.02 9.91
C LYS A 20 3.99 1.51 8.63
N LEU A 21 4.28 2.15 7.50
CA LEU A 21 3.78 1.77 6.17
C LEU A 21 4.94 1.36 5.27
N ALA A 22 4.65 0.51 4.29
CA ALA A 22 5.63 0.05 3.31
C ALA A 22 6.24 1.24 2.54
N ARG A 23 7.57 1.28 2.49
CA ARG A 23 8.35 2.32 1.78
C ARG A 23 9.10 1.76 0.59
N GLU A 24 9.38 0.47 0.62
CA GLU A 24 10.13 -0.24 -0.40
C GLU A 24 9.47 -1.58 -0.66
N VAL A 25 9.47 -1.99 -1.92
CA VAL A 25 9.09 -3.33 -2.34
C VAL A 25 10.12 -3.83 -3.34
N VAL A 26 10.58 -5.06 -3.12
CA VAL A 26 11.45 -5.78 -4.04
C VAL A 26 10.63 -6.86 -4.74
N LEU A 27 10.59 -6.83 -6.06
CA LEU A 27 9.92 -7.83 -6.89
C LEU A 27 10.94 -8.51 -7.79
N THR A 28 10.85 -9.82 -7.90
CA THR A 28 11.76 -10.61 -8.74
C THR A 28 10.95 -11.41 -9.74
N THR A 29 11.34 -11.37 -11.00
CA THR A 29 10.74 -12.19 -12.05
C THR A 29 11.82 -12.83 -12.92
N GLU A 30 11.63 -14.09 -13.25
CA GLU A 30 12.47 -14.79 -14.21
C GLU A 30 11.92 -14.61 -15.62
N ARG A 31 12.84 -14.43 -16.56
CA ARG A 31 12.59 -14.26 -17.99
C ARG A 31 13.59 -15.09 -18.77
N GLU A 32 13.26 -15.34 -20.01
CA GLU A 32 14.13 -16.03 -20.97
C GLU A 32 14.31 -15.12 -22.16
N ASP A 33 15.56 -14.94 -22.60
CA ASP A 33 15.86 -14.19 -23.82
C ASP A 33 15.41 -15.04 -25.03
N PRO A 34 14.47 -14.55 -25.85
CA PRO A 34 13.92 -15.34 -26.96
C PRO A 34 14.92 -15.59 -28.10
N ILE A 35 16.07 -14.92 -28.12
CA ILE A 35 17.12 -15.10 -29.14
C ILE A 35 18.17 -16.09 -28.64
N THR A 36 18.57 -15.97 -27.37
CA THR A 36 19.68 -16.76 -26.81
C THR A 36 19.23 -17.94 -25.94
N GLU A 37 17.93 -18.05 -25.66
CA GLU A 37 17.32 -19.03 -24.72
C GLU A 37 17.91 -18.96 -23.30
N MET A 38 18.67 -17.91 -23.01
CA MET A 38 19.29 -17.71 -21.70
C MET A 38 18.27 -17.17 -20.72
N LYS A 39 18.19 -17.82 -19.55
CA LYS A 39 17.40 -17.32 -18.43
C LYS A 39 18.10 -16.13 -17.76
N TYR A 40 17.30 -15.14 -17.39
CA TYR A 40 17.74 -13.97 -16.66
C TYR A 40 16.68 -13.53 -15.67
N THR A 41 17.13 -12.89 -14.60
CA THR A 41 16.27 -12.38 -13.54
C THR A 41 16.13 -10.87 -13.69
N VAL A 42 14.90 -10.38 -13.67
CA VAL A 42 14.63 -8.95 -13.51
C VAL A 42 14.21 -8.71 -12.08
N ARG A 43 15.02 -7.93 -11.35
CA ARG A 43 14.74 -7.49 -9.99
C ARG A 43 14.32 -6.02 -10.02
N TYR A 44 13.14 -5.72 -9.51
CA TYR A 44 12.63 -4.37 -9.34
C TYR A 44 12.78 -3.99 -7.88
N ASP A 45 13.47 -2.90 -7.61
CA ASP A 45 13.54 -2.30 -6.28
C ASP A 45 12.76 -0.98 -6.37
N ILE A 46 11.52 -1.00 -5.84
CA ILE A 46 10.55 0.09 -5.93
C ILE A 46 10.51 0.83 -4.61
N GLN A 47 10.77 2.13 -4.65
CA GLN A 47 10.60 3.02 -3.52
C GLN A 47 9.29 3.80 -3.67
N PHE A 48 8.53 3.88 -2.60
CA PHE A 48 7.27 4.60 -2.59
C PHE A 48 7.43 6.00 -1.99
N ALA A 49 6.53 6.89 -2.39
CA ALA A 49 6.26 8.15 -1.73
C ALA A 49 5.18 7.97 -0.67
N SER A 50 4.92 9.04 0.09
CA SER A 50 3.79 9.06 1.03
C SER A 50 2.49 8.69 0.32
N PRO A 51 1.71 7.73 0.86
CA PRO A 51 0.46 7.31 0.26
C PRO A 51 -0.61 8.39 0.34
N VAL A 52 -1.57 8.31 -0.58
CA VAL A 52 -2.78 9.14 -0.62
C VAL A 52 -4.01 8.25 -0.70
N LEU A 53 -5.07 8.62 0.00
CA LEU A 53 -6.34 7.89 -0.01
C LEU A 53 -7.44 8.77 -0.63
N SER A 54 -8.18 8.23 -1.58
CA SER A 54 -9.32 8.91 -2.21
C SER A 54 -10.57 8.03 -2.17
N PHE A 55 -11.67 8.57 -1.63
CA PHE A 55 -12.96 7.89 -1.64
C PHE A 55 -13.48 7.74 -3.08
N ILE A 56 -14.06 6.58 -3.38
CA ILE A 56 -14.62 6.30 -4.71
C ILE A 56 -16.05 6.83 -4.75
N ALA A 57 -16.32 7.79 -5.63
CA ALA A 57 -17.66 8.34 -5.81
C ALA A 57 -18.64 7.23 -6.23
N GLY A 58 -19.80 7.17 -5.57
CA GLY A 58 -20.83 6.17 -5.85
C GLY A 58 -20.57 4.77 -5.29
N ARG A 59 -19.41 4.51 -4.65
CA ARG A 59 -19.10 3.23 -4.01
C ARG A 59 -18.80 3.42 -2.52
N SER A 60 -19.83 3.30 -1.70
CA SER A 60 -19.71 3.36 -0.23
C SER A 60 -18.85 2.20 0.29
N GLY A 61 -18.04 2.45 1.32
CA GLY A 61 -17.22 1.42 1.97
C GLY A 61 -15.93 1.07 1.25
N PHE A 62 -15.50 1.83 0.24
CA PHE A 62 -14.22 1.61 -0.44
C PHE A 62 -13.49 2.91 -0.69
N ALA A 63 -12.16 2.84 -0.68
CA ALA A 63 -11.28 3.91 -1.10
C ALA A 63 -10.19 3.40 -2.02
N THR A 64 -9.65 4.30 -2.84
CA THR A 64 -8.44 4.06 -3.62
C THR A 64 -7.25 4.54 -2.79
N LEU A 65 -6.38 3.61 -2.41
CA LEU A 65 -5.05 3.89 -1.90
C LEU A 65 -4.11 4.03 -3.10
N THR A 66 -3.41 5.15 -3.18
CA THR A 66 -2.39 5.42 -4.20
C THR A 66 -1.04 5.57 -3.52
N MET A 67 -0.08 4.77 -3.94
CA MET A 67 1.32 4.81 -3.53
C MET A 67 2.19 5.23 -4.72
N PRO A 68 2.53 6.52 -4.85
CA PRO A 68 3.39 7.00 -5.94
C PRO A 68 4.78 6.37 -5.85
N ILE A 69 5.38 6.08 -7.00
CA ILE A 69 6.77 5.61 -7.06
C ILE A 69 7.69 6.84 -6.99
N ASN A 70 8.68 6.78 -6.09
CA ASN A 70 9.65 7.83 -5.86
C ASN A 70 10.88 7.69 -6.76
N GLU A 71 11.59 8.81 -6.90
CA GLU A 71 12.97 8.82 -7.39
C GLU A 71 13.83 7.88 -6.53
N GLY A 72 14.77 7.18 -7.16
CA GLY A 72 15.58 6.13 -6.51
C GLY A 72 15.08 4.70 -6.71
N SER A 73 13.94 4.53 -7.39
CA SER A 73 13.47 3.22 -7.86
C SER A 73 14.21 2.78 -9.11
N PHE A 74 14.49 1.48 -9.26
CA PHE A 74 15.18 0.96 -10.45
C PHE A 74 14.84 -0.51 -10.72
N ALA A 75 15.09 -0.95 -11.96
CA ALA A 75 15.04 -2.34 -12.38
C ALA A 75 16.45 -2.82 -12.74
N ARG A 76 16.86 -3.96 -12.18
CA ARG A 76 18.13 -4.63 -12.44
C ARG A 76 17.89 -5.87 -13.28
N ILE A 77 18.69 -6.04 -14.32
CA ILE A 77 18.76 -7.27 -15.11
C ILE A 77 19.98 -8.05 -14.62
N ILE A 78 19.75 -9.23 -14.06
CA ILE A 78 20.74 -10.11 -13.46
C ILE A 78 20.84 -11.36 -14.35
N MET A 79 22.03 -11.68 -14.82
CA MET A 79 22.30 -12.88 -15.62
C MET A 79 23.45 -13.65 -15.00
N ALA A 80 23.26 -14.94 -14.74
CA ALA A 80 24.25 -15.79 -14.06
C ALA A 80 24.81 -15.12 -12.79
N ASP A 81 23.91 -14.59 -11.95
CA ASP A 81 24.20 -13.91 -10.68
C ASP A 81 25.04 -12.62 -10.78
N VAL A 82 25.22 -12.08 -11.98
CA VAL A 82 25.90 -10.79 -12.21
C VAL A 82 24.90 -9.74 -12.69
N GLU A 83 24.89 -8.57 -12.04
CA GLU A 83 24.14 -7.41 -12.51
C GLU A 83 24.70 -6.96 -13.88
N LYS A 84 23.89 -7.09 -14.93
CA LYS A 84 24.26 -6.70 -16.29
C LYS A 84 23.82 -5.28 -16.62
N ARG A 85 22.69 -4.86 -16.08
CA ARG A 85 22.09 -3.57 -16.40
C ARG A 85 21.21 -3.08 -15.27
N THR A 86 21.29 -1.78 -15.01
CA THR A 86 20.38 -1.06 -14.12
C THR A 86 19.64 0.01 -14.92
N ILE A 87 18.32 0.03 -14.77
CA ILE A 87 17.39 0.91 -15.48
C ILE A 87 16.65 1.74 -14.43
N PRO A 88 16.81 3.07 -14.39
CA PRO A 88 16.07 3.90 -13.45
C PRO A 88 14.58 3.91 -13.79
N ILE A 89 13.73 3.87 -12.76
CA ILE A 89 12.29 4.04 -12.87
C ILE A 89 11.98 5.48 -12.48
N PRO A 90 11.49 6.32 -13.42
CA PRO A 90 11.23 7.73 -13.14
C PRO A 90 10.22 7.91 -12.01
N GLY A 91 10.57 8.75 -11.04
CA GLY A 91 9.69 9.12 -9.94
C GLY A 91 8.48 9.93 -10.44
N GLY A 92 7.37 9.83 -9.72
CA GLY A 92 6.14 10.58 -10.01
C GLY A 92 5.40 10.17 -11.30
N ARG A 93 5.98 9.31 -12.13
CA ARG A 93 5.37 8.83 -13.38
C ARG A 93 4.45 7.64 -13.18
N TYR A 94 4.71 6.84 -12.16
CA TYR A 94 4.00 5.60 -11.89
C TYR A 94 3.50 5.58 -10.44
N SER A 95 2.43 4.84 -10.20
CA SER A 95 1.90 4.62 -8.86
C SER A 95 1.32 3.22 -8.76
N VAL A 96 1.40 2.63 -7.58
CA VAL A 96 0.62 1.44 -7.24
C VAL A 96 -0.71 1.92 -6.69
N GLN A 97 -1.80 1.37 -7.24
CA GLN A 97 -3.15 1.69 -6.81
C GLN A 97 -3.83 0.42 -6.31
N ALA A 98 -4.46 0.52 -5.15
CA ALA A 98 -5.25 -0.55 -4.56
C ALA A 98 -6.62 -0.01 -4.15
N ILE A 99 -7.67 -0.78 -4.42
CA ILE A 99 -8.99 -0.52 -3.87
C ILE A 99 -9.04 -1.21 -2.52
N VAL A 100 -9.09 -0.43 -1.45
CA VAL A 100 -9.14 -0.92 -0.08
C VAL A 100 -10.56 -0.79 0.47
N PRO A 101 -11.09 -1.83 1.14
CA PRO A 101 -12.34 -1.70 1.88
C PRO A 101 -12.12 -0.76 3.06
N LEU A 102 -13.13 0.05 3.34
CA LEU A 102 -13.20 0.91 4.50
C LEU A 102 -14.14 0.27 5.51
N ALA A 103 -13.61 -0.13 6.66
CA ALA A 103 -14.44 -0.48 7.80
C ALA A 103 -14.84 0.81 8.52
N ALA A 104 -16.15 1.07 8.61
CA ALA A 104 -16.69 2.06 9.52
C ALA A 104 -16.87 1.38 10.87
N ILE A 105 -16.07 1.77 11.86
CA ILE A 105 -16.27 1.31 13.23
C ILE A 105 -17.22 2.31 13.89
N LYS A 106 -18.37 1.80 14.37
CA LYS A 106 -19.32 2.59 15.13
C LYS A 106 -19.16 2.25 16.61
N GLY A 107 -18.96 3.27 17.46
CA GLY A 107 -19.00 3.17 18.91
C GLY A 107 -17.65 3.14 19.65
N ASP A 108 -17.70 3.53 20.92
CA ASP A 108 -16.61 3.54 21.91
C ASP A 108 -15.82 2.23 21.92
N THR A 109 -14.51 2.34 22.11
CA THR A 109 -13.54 1.23 22.12
C THR A 109 -13.81 0.24 23.26
N GLY A 110 -14.71 -0.73 23.03
CA GLY A 110 -14.94 -1.91 23.86
C GLY A 110 -14.05 -3.10 23.50
N GLU A 111 -14.30 -4.26 24.10
CA GLU A 111 -13.49 -5.48 23.98
C GLU A 111 -13.48 -6.01 22.53
N VAL A 112 -12.28 -6.36 22.05
CA VAL A 112 -12.01 -6.84 20.69
C VAL A 112 -12.21 -8.35 20.65
N ILE A 113 -13.17 -8.83 19.85
CA ILE A 113 -13.32 -10.25 19.56
C ILE A 113 -12.93 -10.47 18.09
N GLU A 114 -11.83 -11.21 17.90
CA GLU A 114 -11.30 -11.56 16.59
C GLU A 114 -12.05 -12.78 16.05
N HIS A 115 -12.71 -12.63 14.90
CA HIS A 115 -13.30 -13.75 14.16
C HIS A 115 -12.81 -13.71 12.70
N ASP A 116 -12.11 -14.76 12.29
CA ASP A 116 -11.44 -14.86 10.99
C ASP A 116 -10.46 -13.69 10.73
N ASN A 117 -10.79 -12.81 9.76
CA ASN A 117 -10.06 -11.58 9.42
C ASN A 117 -10.87 -10.32 9.76
N VAL A 118 -11.92 -10.47 10.58
CA VAL A 118 -12.86 -9.40 10.91
C VAL A 118 -12.79 -9.14 12.41
N VAL A 119 -12.37 -7.92 12.74
CA VAL A 119 -12.34 -7.43 14.12
C VAL A 119 -13.75 -6.93 14.46
N THR A 120 -14.41 -7.57 15.42
CA THR A 120 -15.75 -7.17 15.87
C THR A 120 -15.68 -6.69 17.31
N PHE A 121 -16.34 -5.58 17.61
CA PHE A 121 -16.42 -4.99 18.95
C PHE A 121 -17.85 -5.14 19.48
N SER A 122 -18.01 -5.63 20.71
CA SER A 122 -19.28 -5.59 21.43
C SER A 122 -19.25 -4.45 22.44
N ASP A 123 -20.20 -3.53 22.32
CA ASP A 123 -20.60 -2.48 23.27
C ASP A 123 -20.01 -1.05 23.08
N GLY A 124 -20.56 -0.31 22.11
CA GLY A 124 -20.32 1.14 21.95
C GLY A 124 -21.60 1.94 21.67
N ASN A 125 -21.68 3.16 22.23
CA ASN A 125 -22.86 4.04 22.16
C ASN A 125 -23.17 4.58 20.74
N PRO A 126 -24.43 5.00 20.46
CA PRO A 126 -24.97 5.12 19.09
C PRO A 126 -24.39 6.22 18.17
N HIS A 127 -23.51 7.10 18.67
CA HIS A 127 -23.26 8.40 18.05
C HIS A 127 -21.82 8.70 17.61
N ASP A 128 -20.84 7.86 17.94
CA ASP A 128 -19.46 8.08 17.50
C ASP A 128 -19.10 7.19 16.31
N ASN A 129 -18.76 7.84 15.19
CA ASN A 129 -18.29 7.20 13.97
C ASN A 129 -16.79 7.48 13.81
N HIS A 130 -15.97 6.46 13.97
CA HIS A 130 -14.53 6.55 13.75
C HIS A 130 -14.14 5.71 12.52
N ILE A 131 -13.20 6.22 11.71
CA ILE A 131 -12.59 5.47 10.61
C ILE A 131 -11.19 5.07 11.08
N ILE A 132 -10.96 3.78 11.26
CA ILE A 132 -9.64 3.22 11.56
C ILE A 132 -9.22 2.37 10.35
N VAL A 133 -8.01 2.62 9.83
CA VAL A 133 -7.44 1.88 8.70
C VAL A 133 -6.47 0.85 9.25
N HIS A 134 -6.79 -0.44 9.10
CA HIS A 134 -5.87 -1.53 9.44
C HIS A 134 -4.96 -1.82 8.23
N PHE A 135 -3.65 -1.87 8.48
CA PHE A 135 -2.67 -2.36 7.53
C PHE A 135 -2.20 -3.73 8.03
N ASN A 136 -2.60 -4.80 7.34
CA ASN A 136 -2.00 -6.10 7.56
C ASN A 136 -0.75 -6.19 6.66
N SER A 137 0.43 -6.24 7.27
CA SER A 137 1.66 -6.59 6.58
C SER A 137 1.91 -8.07 6.88
N GLU A 138 1.56 -8.94 5.94
CA GLU A 138 2.00 -10.34 6.02
C GLU A 138 3.54 -10.38 5.96
N LYS A 139 4.12 -11.24 6.80
CA LYS A 139 5.57 -11.45 6.96
C LYS A 139 6.16 -12.27 5.82
#